data_AF-A0A8J8PDG9-F1
#
_entry.id   AF-A0A8J8PDG9-F1
#
_cell.length_a   1.000
_cell.length_b   1.000
_cell.length_c   1.000
_cell.angle_alpha   90.00
_cell.angle_beta   90.00
_cell.angle_gamma   90.00
#
_symmetry.space_group_name_H-M   'P 1'
#
loop_
_entity.id
_entity.type
_entity.pdbx_description
1 polymer ?
#
loop_
_entity_poly.entity_id
_entity_poly.type
_entity_poly.pdbx_seq_one_letter_code
_entity_poly.pdbx_strand_id
1 'polypeptide(L)'
;ENNIAGVIIQIPGSKLTEAVNVVAQAYMESVPLLLISSIRSHKDVGRARVGEFRTNDDLSNIFSPITKVRERVISIEEITITIEKAYKDALSNRPRPTYVEISEDLFKAKAYPLSTSGQKPEKKSPDKNTVSKVVELLLNSKTPVIIAGYGVVLSESESTLIELAELLDIPVITTFKAKGVIPADHKLF
;
A
#
# COMPACT_ATOMS: atom_id res chain seq x y z
N GLU A 1 9.53 -9.07 -11.56
CA GLU A 1 10.33 -9.12 -10.31
C GLU A 1 9.41 -8.80 -9.13
N ASN A 2 9.59 -9.51 -8.03
CA ASN A 2 8.53 -9.73 -7.04
C ASN A 2 7.96 -8.42 -6.47
N ASN A 3 6.64 -8.23 -6.61
CA ASN A 3 5.86 -7.17 -5.95
C ASN A 3 5.81 -7.42 -4.43
N ILE A 4 6.96 -7.21 -3.76
CA ILE A 4 7.20 -7.39 -2.32
C ILE A 4 7.16 -6.02 -1.67
N ALA A 5 6.61 -5.93 -0.45
CA ALA A 5 6.61 -4.67 0.28
C ALA A 5 7.99 -4.40 0.88
N GLY A 6 8.50 -3.18 0.74
CA GLY A 6 9.69 -2.74 1.48
C GLY A 6 9.39 -2.65 2.97
N VAL A 7 10.38 -2.92 3.82
CA VAL A 7 10.23 -2.82 5.29
C VAL A 7 11.17 -1.74 5.81
N ILE A 8 10.64 -0.81 6.61
CA ILE A 8 11.41 0.22 7.30
C ILE A 8 11.17 0.08 8.79
N ILE A 9 12.24 0.06 9.57
CA ILE A 9 12.19 0.03 11.04
C ILE A 9 12.76 1.34 11.56
N GLN A 10 12.01 2.04 12.41
CA GLN A 10 12.41 3.31 13.01
C GLN A 10 12.19 3.33 14.52
N ILE A 11 12.97 4.14 15.21
CA ILE A 11 12.73 4.46 16.62
C ILE A 11 11.76 5.65 16.73
N PRO A 12 10.97 5.76 17.82
CA PRO A 12 10.09 6.89 18.05
C PRO A 12 10.89 8.21 18.16
N GLY A 13 10.22 9.32 17.91
CA GLY A 13 10.82 10.66 18.00
C GLY A 13 11.29 11.19 16.64
N SER A 14 12.45 11.83 16.61
CA SER A 14 12.94 12.53 15.42
C SER A 14 13.13 11.60 14.22
N LYS A 15 13.61 10.37 14.45
CA LYS A 15 13.80 9.38 13.38
C LYS A 15 12.51 8.95 12.72
N LEU A 16 11.46 8.78 13.51
CA LEU A 16 10.13 8.55 12.97
C LEU A 16 9.65 9.75 12.13
N THR A 17 9.86 10.99 12.58
CA THR A 17 9.47 12.17 11.78
C THR A 17 10.27 12.33 10.49
N GLU A 18 11.54 11.95 10.46
CA GLU A 18 12.37 11.94 9.23
C GLU A 18 11.79 11.00 8.16
N ALA A 19 11.10 9.93 8.57
CA ALA A 19 10.48 8.97 7.65
C ALA A 19 9.23 9.51 6.93
N VAL A 20 8.65 10.64 7.37
CA VAL A 20 7.43 11.21 6.78
C VAL A 20 7.56 11.42 5.28
N ASN A 21 8.68 11.98 4.81
CA ASN A 21 8.88 12.25 3.39
C ASN A 21 8.90 10.96 2.55
N VAL A 22 9.57 9.92 3.06
CA VAL A 22 9.65 8.61 2.39
C VAL A 22 8.29 7.95 2.32
N VAL A 23 7.54 7.96 3.43
CA VAL A 23 6.21 7.36 3.50
C VAL A 23 5.22 8.14 2.64
N ALA A 24 5.25 9.47 2.66
CA ALA A 24 4.41 10.31 1.83
C ALA A 24 4.65 10.05 0.34
N GLN A 25 5.93 9.97 -0.07
CA GLN A 25 6.27 9.63 -1.45
C GLN A 25 5.78 8.23 -1.82
N ALA A 26 5.98 7.23 -0.96
CA ALA A 26 5.48 5.88 -1.19
C ALA A 26 3.94 5.84 -1.33
N TYR A 27 3.23 6.63 -0.53
CA TYR A 27 1.77 6.73 -0.59
C TYR A 27 1.28 7.33 -1.91
N MET A 28 1.92 8.42 -2.37
CA MET A 28 1.59 9.07 -3.64
C MET A 28 1.87 8.14 -4.82
N GLU A 29 3.02 7.47 -4.79
CA GLU A 29 3.50 6.62 -5.88
C GLU A 29 2.87 5.22 -5.90
N SER A 30 2.04 4.89 -4.90
CA SER A 30 1.44 3.57 -4.71
C SER A 30 2.48 2.45 -4.57
N VAL A 31 3.52 2.72 -3.77
CA VAL A 31 4.59 1.78 -3.46
C VAL A 31 4.24 1.03 -2.17
N PRO A 32 4.30 -0.32 -2.17
CA PRO A 32 4.04 -1.11 -0.98
C PRO A 32 5.18 -0.96 0.03
N LEU A 33 4.84 -0.55 1.24
CA LEU A 33 5.80 -0.31 2.32
C LEU A 33 5.18 -0.70 3.67
N LEU A 34 5.97 -1.32 4.54
CA LEU A 34 5.63 -1.57 5.93
C LEU A 34 6.59 -0.78 6.82
N LEU A 35 6.08 0.30 7.43
CA LEU A 35 6.79 1.03 8.47
C LEU A 35 6.52 0.34 9.81
N ILE A 36 7.58 0.07 10.56
CA ILE A 36 7.53 -0.46 11.92
C ILE A 36 8.23 0.53 12.83
N SER A 37 7.60 0.89 13.94
CA SER A 37 8.24 1.66 14.99
C SER A 37 8.01 1.03 16.36
N SER A 38 8.87 1.38 17.32
CA SER A 38 8.56 1.13 18.72
C SER A 38 7.75 2.27 19.33
N ILE A 39 6.90 1.94 20.28
CA ILE A 39 6.25 2.89 21.18
C ILE A 39 6.63 2.54 22.63
N ARG A 40 6.60 3.53 23.52
CA ARG A 40 6.82 3.30 24.95
C ARG A 40 5.82 2.28 25.48
N SER A 41 6.27 1.50 26.46
CA SER A 41 5.43 0.48 27.07
C SER A 41 4.18 1.11 27.71
N HIS A 42 3.02 0.49 27.47
CA HIS A 42 1.76 0.98 28.04
C HIS A 42 1.78 0.97 29.58
N LYS A 43 2.64 0.15 30.20
CA LYS A 43 2.84 0.10 31.66
C LYS A 43 3.47 1.40 32.21
N ASP A 44 4.02 2.23 31.33
CA ASP A 44 4.78 3.44 31.66
C ASP A 44 4.11 4.73 31.17
N VAL A 45 2.92 4.61 30.57
CA VAL A 45 2.08 5.76 30.19
C VAL A 45 1.75 6.56 31.45
N GLY A 46 2.00 7.87 31.43
CA GLY A 46 1.83 8.75 32.59
C GLY A 46 2.95 8.67 33.66
N ARG A 47 3.98 7.85 33.47
CA ARG A 47 5.16 7.78 34.36
C ARG A 47 6.37 8.48 33.75
N ALA A 48 6.92 9.46 34.47
CA ALA A 48 8.19 10.08 34.11
C ALA A 48 9.35 9.12 34.43
N ARG A 49 10.04 8.63 33.40
CA ARG A 49 11.31 7.92 33.56
C ARG A 49 12.46 8.91 33.36
N VAL A 50 13.44 8.91 34.27
CA VAL A 50 14.65 9.73 34.16
C VAL A 50 15.53 9.14 33.06
N GLY A 51 15.84 9.92 32.02
CA GLY A 51 16.78 9.53 30.97
C GLY A 51 16.18 8.93 29.68
N GLU A 52 14.86 9.01 29.47
CA GLU A 52 14.24 8.52 28.22
C GLU A 52 13.94 9.61 27.18
N PHE A 53 13.86 9.20 25.92
CA PHE A 53 13.40 10.04 24.81
C PHE A 53 11.94 10.42 25.01
N ARG A 54 11.70 11.67 25.41
CA ARG A 54 10.36 12.26 25.47
C ARG A 54 9.79 12.35 24.06
N THR A 55 8.85 11.47 23.77
CA THR A 55 8.13 11.46 22.50
C THR A 55 6.66 11.66 22.80
N ASN A 56 5.95 12.43 21.97
CA ASN A 56 4.49 12.52 22.09
C ASN A 56 3.89 11.12 21.85
N ASP A 57 2.99 10.68 22.74
CA ASP A 57 2.32 9.37 22.64
C ASP A 57 1.49 9.22 21.34
N ASP A 58 1.15 10.36 20.74
CA ASP A 58 0.37 10.52 19.51
C ASP A 58 1.20 10.91 18.29
N LEU A 59 2.53 10.82 18.35
CA LEU A 59 3.40 11.13 17.20
C LEU A 59 3.02 10.33 15.93
N SER A 60 2.47 9.12 16.13
CA SER A 60 1.94 8.24 15.10
C SER A 60 0.85 8.87 14.22
N ASN A 61 0.17 9.91 14.70
CA ASN A 61 -0.90 10.60 13.99
C ASN A 61 -0.43 11.35 12.74
N ILE A 62 0.85 11.70 12.66
CA ILE A 62 1.42 12.32 11.46
C ILE A 62 1.33 11.41 10.22
N PHE A 63 1.23 10.09 10.39
CA PHE A 63 1.15 9.13 9.30
C PHE A 63 -0.27 8.81 8.84
N SER A 64 -1.29 9.23 9.58
CA SER A 64 -2.69 8.98 9.25
C SER A 64 -3.07 9.34 7.79
N PRO A 65 -2.72 10.53 7.26
CA PRO A 65 -3.07 10.90 5.88
C PRO A 65 -2.22 10.19 4.81
N ILE A 66 -1.10 9.57 5.19
CA ILE A 66 -0.08 9.03 4.28
C ILE A 66 0.16 7.53 4.47
N THR A 67 -0.75 6.84 5.16
CA THR A 67 -0.72 5.38 5.29
C THR A 67 -2.11 4.80 5.02
N LYS A 68 -2.16 3.57 4.52
CA LYS A 68 -3.42 2.87 4.23
C LYS A 68 -4.03 2.26 5.48
N VAL A 69 -3.17 1.69 6.32
CA VAL A 69 -3.52 1.05 7.58
C VAL A 69 -2.50 1.46 8.62
N ARG A 70 -2.98 1.74 9.83
CA ARG A 70 -2.16 1.98 10.99
C ARG A 70 -2.66 1.10 12.13
N GLU A 71 -1.78 0.28 12.68
CA GLU A 71 -2.07 -0.63 13.78
C GLU A 71 -1.09 -0.40 14.93
N ARG A 72 -1.51 -0.74 16.14
CA ARG A 72 -0.69 -0.67 17.34
C ARG A 72 -0.78 -2.00 18.08
N VAL A 73 0.37 -2.61 18.33
CA VAL A 73 0.54 -3.90 19.00
C VAL A 73 0.99 -3.65 20.43
N ILE A 74 0.13 -4.00 21.38
CA ILE A 74 0.41 -3.90 22.83
C ILE A 74 0.49 -5.25 23.53
N SER A 75 0.16 -6.34 22.83
CA SER A 75 0.27 -7.72 23.33
C SER A 75 1.08 -8.61 22.39
N ILE A 76 1.79 -9.59 22.95
CA ILE A 76 2.66 -10.48 22.16
C ILE A 76 1.86 -11.43 21.25
N GLU A 77 0.63 -11.75 21.62
CA GLU A 77 -0.29 -12.61 20.88
C GLU A 77 -0.74 -11.98 19.55
N GLU A 78 -0.75 -10.65 19.48
CA GLU A 78 -1.25 -9.89 18.32
C GLU A 78 -0.17 -9.59 17.29
N ILE A 79 1.12 -9.68 17.67
CA ILE A 79 2.23 -9.19 16.85
C ILE A 79 2.27 -9.86 15.46
N THR A 80 2.15 -11.18 15.44
CA THR A 80 2.26 -11.98 14.22
C THR A 80 1.10 -11.69 13.29
N ILE A 81 -0.12 -11.69 13.82
CA ILE A 81 -1.35 -11.43 13.05
C ILE A 81 -1.33 -10.01 12.47
N THR A 82 -0.94 -9.03 13.28
CA THR A 82 -0.91 -7.62 12.88
C THR A 82 0.14 -7.36 11.81
N ILE A 83 1.35 -7.92 11.95
CA ILE A 83 2.41 -7.76 10.94
C ILE A 83 2.02 -8.42 9.62
N GLU A 84 1.45 -9.63 9.66
CA GLU A 84 0.95 -10.32 8.47
C GLU A 84 -0.16 -9.54 7.77
N LYS A 85 -1.13 -9.04 8.55
CA LYS A 85 -2.23 -8.22 8.03
C LYS A 85 -1.70 -6.93 7.40
N ALA A 86 -0.84 -6.20 8.10
CA ALA A 86 -0.26 -4.96 7.59
C ALA A 86 0.55 -5.19 6.31
N TYR A 87 1.33 -6.28 6.25
CA TYR A 87 2.08 -6.66 5.05
C TYR A 87 1.15 -7.00 3.87
N LYS A 88 0.10 -7.79 4.09
CA LYS A 88 -0.95 -8.06 3.08
C LYS A 88 -1.61 -6.77 2.61
N ASP A 89 -1.96 -5.89 3.54
CA ASP A 89 -2.63 -4.63 3.24
C ASP A 89 -1.73 -3.67 2.46
N ALA A 90 -0.42 -3.69 2.68
CA ALA A 90 0.51 -2.90 1.89
C ALA A 90 0.48 -3.30 0.41
N LEU A 91 0.19 -4.57 0.12
CA LEU A 91 0.16 -5.15 -1.24
C LEU A 91 -1.24 -5.22 -1.86
N SER A 92 -2.32 -5.18 -1.05
CA SER A 92 -3.68 -5.42 -1.54
C SER A 92 -4.24 -4.26 -2.34
N ASN A 93 -5.02 -4.56 -3.39
CA ASN A 93 -5.67 -3.60 -4.26
C ASN A 93 -4.72 -2.52 -4.81
N ARG A 94 -4.83 -1.27 -4.34
CA ARG A 94 -3.85 -0.23 -4.59
C ARG A 94 -2.73 -0.34 -3.53
N PRO A 95 -1.50 -0.71 -3.92
CA PRO A 95 -0.40 -0.84 -2.97
C PRO A 95 -0.08 0.51 -2.33
N ARG A 96 0.15 0.52 -1.03
CA ARG A 96 0.37 1.74 -0.23
C ARG A 96 1.16 1.42 1.04
N PRO A 97 1.80 2.41 1.65
CA PRO A 97 2.45 2.22 2.94
C PRO A 97 1.43 1.86 4.03
N THR A 98 1.85 0.98 4.93
CA THR A 98 1.17 0.62 6.17
C THR A 98 2.12 0.89 7.34
N TYR A 99 1.56 1.09 8.53
CA TYR A 99 2.33 1.44 9.72
C TYR A 99 1.91 0.58 10.91
N VAL A 100 2.89 -0.03 11.57
CA VAL A 100 2.68 -0.83 12.79
C VAL A 100 3.56 -0.29 13.92
N GLU A 101 2.93 0.08 15.01
CA GLU A 101 3.61 0.44 16.26
C GLU A 101 3.68 -0.77 17.17
N ILE A 102 4.84 -1.02 17.77
CA ILE A 102 5.05 -2.17 18.66
C ILE A 102 5.54 -1.65 20.01
N SER A 103 4.86 -2.04 21.09
CA SER A 103 5.30 -1.70 22.44
C SER A 103 6.71 -2.22 22.72
N GLU A 104 7.59 -1.38 23.26
CA GLU A 104 9.02 -1.67 23.43
C GLU A 104 9.30 -2.95 24.24
N ASP A 105 8.43 -3.28 25.20
CA ASP A 105 8.57 -4.47 26.05
C ASP A 105 8.33 -5.78 25.28
N LEU A 106 7.60 -5.72 24.17
CA LEU A 106 7.32 -6.88 23.33
C LEU A 106 8.53 -7.33 22.51
N PHE A 107 9.48 -6.45 22.21
CA PHE A 107 10.70 -6.82 21.49
C PHE A 107 11.59 -7.80 22.27
N LYS A 108 11.40 -7.89 23.59
CA LYS A 108 12.11 -8.86 24.46
C LYS A 108 11.34 -10.17 24.64
N ALA A 109 10.07 -10.21 24.23
CA ALA A 109 9.21 -11.36 24.39
C ALA A 109 9.37 -12.34 23.22
N LYS A 110 9.11 -13.62 23.48
CA LYS A 110 9.14 -14.66 22.44
C LYS A 110 7.81 -14.64 21.68
N ALA A 111 7.84 -14.27 20.40
CA ALA A 111 6.67 -14.31 19.52
C ALA A 111 6.43 -15.70 18.92
N TYR A 112 5.21 -15.93 18.46
CA TYR A 112 4.87 -17.08 17.62
C TYR A 112 5.43 -16.87 16.20
N PRO A 113 5.82 -17.95 15.50
CA PRO A 113 6.35 -17.84 14.13
C PRO A 113 5.31 -17.24 13.19
N LEU A 114 5.77 -16.46 12.20
CA LEU A 114 4.93 -16.00 11.10
C LEU A 114 4.39 -17.21 10.33
N SER A 115 3.16 -17.09 9.84
CA SER A 115 2.53 -18.03 8.94
C SER A 115 3.35 -18.18 7.66
N THR A 116 3.69 -19.42 7.32
CA THR A 116 4.38 -19.76 6.07
C THR A 116 3.43 -19.79 4.86
N SER A 117 2.11 -19.65 5.10
CA SER A 117 1.14 -19.60 4.01
C SER A 117 1.40 -18.35 3.17
N GLY A 118 1.69 -18.55 1.88
CA GLY A 118 1.89 -17.47 0.92
C GLY A 118 0.68 -16.55 0.93
N GLN A 119 0.82 -15.43 1.62
CA GLN A 119 -0.25 -14.49 1.88
C GLN A 119 -0.52 -13.69 0.60
N LYS A 120 -1.30 -14.26 -0.31
CA LYS A 120 -1.67 -13.57 -1.55
C LYS A 120 -2.52 -12.34 -1.21
N PRO A 121 -2.13 -11.15 -1.66
CA PRO A 121 -2.94 -9.96 -1.46
C PRO A 121 -4.31 -10.13 -2.13
N GLU A 122 -5.36 -9.65 -1.46
CA GLU A 122 -6.69 -9.64 -2.05
C GLU A 122 -6.74 -8.71 -3.27
N LYS A 123 -7.27 -9.23 -4.39
CA LYS A 123 -7.63 -8.46 -5.58
C LYS A 123 -9.15 -8.35 -5.63
N LYS A 124 -9.68 -7.13 -5.49
CA LYS A 124 -11.11 -6.89 -5.69
C LYS A 124 -11.43 -6.87 -7.18
N SER A 125 -12.41 -7.67 -7.59
CA SER A 125 -13.01 -7.58 -8.92
C SER A 125 -14.23 -6.66 -8.88
N PRO A 126 -14.48 -5.87 -9.94
CA PRO A 126 -15.71 -5.11 -10.06
C PRO A 126 -16.93 -6.04 -10.13
N ASP A 127 -18.07 -5.60 -9.64
CA ASP A 127 -19.31 -6.36 -9.75
C ASP A 127 -19.78 -6.42 -11.22
N LYS A 128 -20.48 -7.52 -11.58
CA LYS A 128 -20.92 -7.75 -12.96
C LYS A 128 -21.85 -6.66 -13.49
N ASN A 129 -22.68 -6.06 -12.64
CA ASN A 129 -23.63 -5.04 -13.07
C ASN A 129 -22.91 -3.73 -13.42
N THR A 130 -21.88 -3.37 -12.66
CA THR A 130 -21.00 -2.23 -12.95
C THR A 130 -20.24 -2.46 -14.24
N VAL A 131 -19.71 -3.67 -14.47
CA VAL A 131 -19.06 -4.01 -15.76
C VAL A 131 -20.04 -3.84 -16.92
N SER A 132 -21.25 -4.38 -16.83
CA SER A 132 -22.26 -4.24 -17.90
C SER A 132 -22.60 -2.78 -18.21
N LYS A 133 -22.73 -1.92 -17.18
CA LYS A 133 -22.98 -0.48 -17.35
C LYS A 133 -21.83 0.22 -18.07
N VAL A 134 -20.58 -0.10 -17.73
CA VAL A 134 -19.40 0.47 -18.40
C VAL A 134 -19.34 0.04 -19.86
N VAL A 135 -19.64 -1.23 -20.16
CA VAL A 135 -19.71 -1.73 -21.55
C VAL A 135 -20.78 -1.00 -22.35
N GLU A 136 -21.98 -0.80 -21.77
CA GLU A 136 -23.05 -0.05 -22.42
C GLU A 136 -22.65 1.41 -22.71
N LEU A 137 -21.97 2.07 -21.76
CA LEU A 137 -21.48 3.43 -21.96
C LEU A 137 -20.39 3.50 -23.04
N LEU A 138 -19.50 2.51 -23.11
CA LEU A 138 -18.45 2.43 -24.13
C LEU A 138 -19.06 2.23 -25.53
N LEU A 139 -20.01 1.30 -25.68
CA LEU A 139 -20.65 1.00 -26.96
C LEU A 139 -21.50 2.16 -27.51
N ASN A 140 -22.06 2.99 -26.63
CA ASN A 140 -22.85 4.16 -27.01
C ASN A 140 -22.01 5.43 -27.19
N SER A 141 -20.71 5.38 -26.87
CA SER A 141 -19.82 6.54 -26.98
C SER A 141 -19.51 6.84 -28.45
N LYS A 142 -19.59 8.11 -28.85
CA LYS A 142 -19.28 8.53 -30.22
C LYS A 142 -17.78 8.73 -30.48
N THR A 143 -17.05 9.16 -29.45
CA THR A 143 -15.61 9.50 -29.53
C THR A 143 -14.92 9.10 -28.23
N PRO A 144 -14.85 7.80 -27.91
CA PRO A 144 -14.19 7.31 -26.71
C PRO A 144 -12.67 7.48 -26.80
N VAL A 145 -12.02 7.60 -25.65
CA VAL A 145 -10.56 7.55 -25.48
C VAL A 145 -10.26 6.77 -24.22
N ILE A 146 -9.28 5.86 -24.27
CA ILE A 146 -8.79 5.15 -23.09
C ILE A 146 -7.61 5.93 -22.51
N ILE A 147 -7.66 6.24 -21.21
CA ILE A 147 -6.53 6.81 -20.47
C ILE A 147 -5.91 5.70 -19.61
N ALA A 148 -4.81 5.13 -20.08
CA ALA A 148 -4.10 4.06 -19.38
C ALA A 148 -3.23 4.61 -18.24
N GLY A 149 -3.52 4.14 -17.02
CA GLY A 149 -2.78 4.48 -15.80
C GLY A 149 -1.76 3.40 -15.41
N TYR A 150 -0.92 3.71 -14.41
CA TYR A 150 0.08 2.77 -13.86
C TYR A 150 -0.55 1.47 -13.31
N GLY A 151 -1.85 1.48 -13.03
CA GLY A 151 -2.60 0.30 -12.64
C GLY A 151 -2.50 -0.86 -13.65
N VAL A 152 -2.37 -0.55 -14.95
CA VAL A 152 -2.21 -1.57 -16.00
C VAL A 152 -0.89 -2.33 -15.83
N VAL A 153 0.19 -1.62 -15.51
CA VAL A 153 1.51 -2.21 -15.22
C VAL A 153 1.44 -3.06 -13.94
N LEU A 154 0.82 -2.51 -12.88
CA LEU A 154 0.69 -3.22 -11.60
C LEU A 154 -0.15 -4.50 -11.68
N SER A 155 -1.09 -4.55 -12.63
CA SER A 155 -1.94 -5.72 -12.86
C SER A 155 -1.44 -6.63 -13.96
N GLU A 156 -0.30 -6.32 -14.61
CA GLU A 156 0.25 -7.06 -15.75
C GLU A 156 -0.82 -7.27 -16.85
N SER A 157 -1.56 -6.20 -17.17
CA SER A 157 -2.73 -6.24 -18.06
C SER A 157 -2.51 -5.49 -19.37
N GLU A 158 -1.26 -5.33 -19.80
CA GLU A 158 -0.87 -4.67 -21.04
C GLU A 158 -1.54 -5.35 -22.25
N SER A 159 -1.49 -6.68 -22.33
CA SER A 159 -2.11 -7.44 -23.41
C SER A 159 -3.63 -7.26 -23.46
N THR A 160 -4.30 -7.31 -22.30
CA THR A 160 -5.75 -7.11 -22.20
C THR A 160 -6.16 -5.69 -22.56
N LEU A 161 -5.34 -4.68 -22.23
CA LEU A 161 -5.57 -3.30 -22.66
C LEU A 161 -5.51 -3.18 -24.18
N ILE A 162 -4.50 -3.77 -24.81
CA ILE A 162 -4.32 -3.74 -26.27
C ILE A 162 -5.50 -4.44 -26.95
N GLU A 163 -5.88 -5.64 -26.49
CA GLU A 163 -7.02 -6.39 -27.01
C GLU A 163 -8.32 -5.58 -26.94
N LEU A 164 -8.58 -4.91 -25.81
CA LEU A 164 -9.76 -4.06 -25.66
C LEU A 164 -9.75 -2.85 -26.62
N ALA A 165 -8.59 -2.20 -26.75
CA ALA A 165 -8.42 -1.05 -27.63
C ALA A 165 -8.63 -1.44 -29.10
N GLU A 166 -8.06 -2.56 -29.53
CA GLU A 166 -8.20 -3.09 -30.90
C GLU A 166 -9.63 -3.54 -31.20
N LEU A 167 -10.28 -4.22 -30.25
CA LEU A 167 -11.66 -4.71 -30.41
C LEU A 167 -12.66 -3.58 -30.66
N LEU A 168 -12.45 -2.44 -30.01
CA LEU A 168 -13.37 -1.30 -30.07
C LEU A 168 -12.85 -0.14 -30.94
N ASP A 169 -11.67 -0.30 -31.55
CA ASP A 169 -10.95 0.74 -32.31
C ASP A 169 -10.83 2.07 -31.55
N ILE A 170 -10.44 1.99 -30.26
CA ILE A 170 -10.36 3.15 -29.36
C ILE A 170 -8.90 3.60 -29.18
N PRO A 171 -8.58 4.89 -29.39
CA PRO A 171 -7.25 5.40 -29.12
C PRO A 171 -6.92 5.38 -27.61
N VAL A 172 -5.66 5.11 -27.30
CA VAL A 172 -5.13 4.97 -25.95
C VAL A 172 -4.07 6.04 -25.69
N ILE A 173 -4.25 6.82 -24.63
CA ILE A 173 -3.22 7.72 -24.11
C ILE A 173 -2.74 7.23 -22.74
N THR A 174 -1.47 7.45 -22.41
CA THR A 174 -0.88 7.00 -21.15
C THR A 174 -0.59 8.15 -20.19
N THR A 175 -0.80 7.92 -18.90
CA THR A 175 -0.17 8.74 -17.84
C THR A 175 1.35 8.59 -17.89
N PHE A 176 2.10 9.53 -17.29
CA PHE A 176 3.57 9.49 -17.26
C PHE A 176 4.14 8.15 -16.74
N LYS A 177 3.52 7.58 -15.71
CA LYS A 177 3.96 6.30 -15.12
C LYS A 177 3.54 5.07 -15.91
N ALA A 178 2.61 5.20 -16.83
CA ALA A 178 2.09 4.11 -17.64
C ALA A 178 2.74 4.05 -19.03
N LYS A 179 3.79 4.84 -19.29
CA LYS A 179 4.51 4.75 -20.56
C LYS A 179 5.05 3.33 -20.75
N GLY A 180 4.83 2.76 -21.94
CA GLY A 180 5.23 1.40 -22.29
C GLY A 180 4.16 0.33 -22.10
N VAL A 181 2.98 0.67 -21.54
CA VAL A 181 1.84 -0.28 -21.49
C VAL A 181 1.23 -0.60 -22.86
N ILE A 182 1.54 0.22 -23.86
CA ILE A 182 1.20 0.02 -25.27
C ILE A 182 2.44 0.41 -26.09
N PRO A 183 2.77 -0.31 -27.18
CA PRO A 183 3.91 0.04 -28.03
C PRO A 183 3.80 1.45 -28.60
N ALA A 184 4.91 2.19 -28.65
CA ALA A 184 4.91 3.59 -29.08
C ALA A 184 4.60 3.78 -30.57
N ASP A 185 4.77 2.73 -31.37
CA ASP A 185 4.48 2.63 -32.79
C ASP A 185 3.10 2.00 -33.07
N HIS A 186 2.32 1.69 -32.02
CA HIS A 186 0.99 1.13 -32.16
C HIS A 186 0.04 2.15 -32.81
N LYS A 187 -0.77 1.71 -33.78
CA LYS A 187 -1.71 2.57 -34.53
C LYS A 187 -2.69 3.34 -33.63
N LEU A 188 -3.05 2.74 -32.49
CA LEU A 188 -3.99 3.30 -31.51
C LEU A 188 -3.31 4.08 -30.36
N PHE A 189 -1.99 4.30 -30.39
CA PHE A 189 -1.28 5.10 -29.39
C PHE A 189 -1.06 6.55 -29.83
#